data_AF-W9HS06-F1
#
_entry.id   AF-W9HS06-F1
#
_cell.length_a   1.000
_cell.length_b   1.000
_cell.length_c   1.000
_cell.angle_alpha   90.00
_cell.angle_beta   90.00
_cell.angle_gamma   90.00
#
_symmetry.space_group_name_H-M   'P 1'
#
loop_
_entity.id
_entity.type
_entity.pdbx_description
1 polymer ?
#
loop_
_entity_poly.entity_id
_entity_poly.type
_entity_poly.pdbx_seq_one_letter_code
_entity_poly.pdbx_strand_id
1 'polypeptide(L)'
;MALTDGRNFTMFPPYLDFKTHKENNQGPMTGGMGCVCPTIRCTESMFQALAQGFMARTIAGLGKEGLDFPGFIAIDVILTHDGPSAI
;
A
#
# COMPACT_ATOMS: atom_id res chain seq x y z
N MET A 1 0.93 -3.69 1.11
CA MET A 1 2.20 -4.07 1.74
C MET A 1 2.82 -5.20 0.95
N ALA A 2 4.15 -5.28 0.88
CA ALA A 2 4.89 -6.40 0.31
C ALA A 2 6.06 -6.81 1.21
N LEU A 3 6.45 -8.08 1.13
CA LEU A 3 7.74 -8.57 1.57
C LEU A 3 8.68 -8.59 0.36
N THR A 4 9.89 -8.08 0.49
CA THR A 4 10.90 -8.06 -0.57
C THR A 4 12.26 -8.54 -0.06
N ASP A 5 13.04 -9.15 -0.95
CA ASP A 5 14.44 -9.51 -0.74
C ASP A 5 15.41 -8.43 -1.31
N GLY A 6 14.88 -7.28 -1.74
CA GLY A 6 15.61 -6.21 -2.43
C GLY A 6 15.62 -6.33 -3.97
N ARG A 7 15.17 -7.45 -4.55
CA ARG A 7 15.14 -7.68 -6.01
C ARG A 7 13.78 -8.18 -6.50
N ASN A 8 13.16 -9.04 -5.71
CA ASN A 8 11.84 -9.63 -5.90
C ASN A 8 10.95 -9.19 -4.75
N PHE A 9 9.64 -9.33 -4.93
CA PHE A 9 8.67 -9.03 -3.88
C PHE A 9 7.44 -9.94 -3.97
N THR A 10 6.76 -10.12 -2.84
CA THR A 10 5.46 -10.75 -2.74
C THR A 10 4.51 -9.79 -2.03
N MET A 11 3.39 -9.47 -2.66
CA MET A 11 2.37 -8.58 -2.10
C MET A 11 1.47 -9.34 -1.12
N PHE A 12 1.18 -8.72 0.03
CA PHE A 12 0.12 -9.15 0.93
C PHE A 12 -1.25 -8.68 0.40
N PRO A 13 -2.36 -9.32 0.82
CA PRO A 13 -3.69 -8.86 0.48
C PRO A 13 -3.92 -7.38 0.87
N PRO A 14 -4.71 -6.62 0.10
CA PRO A 14 -4.99 -5.23 0.42
C PRO A 14 -5.85 -5.13 1.67
N TYR A 15 -5.58 -4.15 2.53
CA TYR A 15 -6.38 -3.85 3.72
C TYR A 15 -6.95 -2.43 3.67
N LEU A 16 -8.03 -2.20 4.41
CA LEU A 16 -8.55 -0.87 4.69
C LEU A 16 -8.22 -0.52 6.13
N ASP A 17 -7.59 0.64 6.32
CA ASP A 17 -7.22 1.16 7.64
C ASP A 17 -8.16 2.30 8.06
N PHE A 18 -8.60 2.26 9.32
CA PHE A 18 -9.49 3.25 9.91
C PHE A 18 -8.69 4.19 10.79
N LYS A 19 -8.32 5.37 10.28
CA LYS A 19 -7.43 6.30 10.99
C LYS A 19 -8.18 7.37 11.81
N THR A 20 -9.49 7.52 11.68
CA THR A 20 -10.27 8.56 12.35
C THR A 20 -10.69 8.13 13.76
N HIS A 21 -10.52 9.02 14.74
CA HIS A 21 -10.75 8.69 16.16
C HIS A 21 -12.20 8.29 16.48
N LYS A 22 -13.18 8.83 15.74
CA LYS A 22 -14.61 8.57 15.94
C LYS A 22 -15.23 7.89 14.73
N GLU A 23 -16.41 7.31 14.94
CA GLU A 23 -17.23 6.71 13.89
C GLU A 23 -17.54 7.69 12.74
N ASN A 24 -17.92 7.13 11.58
CA ASN A 24 -18.30 7.88 10.38
C ASN A 24 -17.21 8.85 9.88
N ASN A 25 -15.93 8.48 10.07
CA ASN A 25 -14.78 9.29 9.68
C ASN A 25 -14.70 10.67 10.33
N GLN A 26 -15.09 10.78 11.61
CA GLN A 26 -15.08 12.06 12.34
C GLN A 26 -13.95 12.15 13.38
N GLY A 27 -13.63 13.38 13.77
CA GLY A 27 -12.60 13.67 14.76
C GLY A 27 -11.18 13.67 14.20
N PRO A 28 -10.16 13.81 15.08
CA PRO A 28 -8.77 13.86 14.65
C PRO A 28 -8.30 12.54 14.03
N MET A 29 -7.31 12.64 13.14
CA MET A 29 -6.57 11.50 12.65
C MET A 29 -5.73 10.88 13.77
N THR A 30 -5.59 9.56 13.75
CA THR A 30 -4.82 8.73 14.67
C THR A 30 -3.83 7.88 13.89
N GLY A 31 -2.97 7.14 14.59
CA GLY A 31 -2.08 6.14 13.95
C GLY A 31 -2.82 4.90 13.41
N GLY A 32 -4.10 4.71 13.75
CA GLY A 32 -4.92 3.56 13.38
C GLY A 32 -5.84 3.13 14.53
N MET A 33 -7.15 3.10 14.27
CA MET A 33 -8.18 2.59 15.18
C MET A 33 -8.51 1.12 14.91
N GLY A 34 -8.06 0.58 13.76
CA GLY A 34 -8.26 -0.80 13.36
C GLY A 34 -8.21 -0.95 11.84
N CYS A 35 -8.18 -2.19 11.36
CA CYS A 35 -8.15 -2.49 9.94
C CYS A 35 -8.98 -3.72 9.57
N VAL A 36 -9.35 -3.82 8.28
CA VAL A 36 -10.03 -4.98 7.70
C VAL A 36 -9.23 -5.51 6.51
N CYS A 37 -8.95 -6.81 6.50
CA CYS A 37 -8.17 -7.50 5.47
C CYS A 37 -8.79 -8.87 5.13
N PRO A 38 -9.01 -9.21 3.85
CA PRO A 38 -8.84 -8.36 2.67
C PRO A 38 -9.97 -7.32 2.57
N THR A 39 -9.69 -6.16 1.97
CA THR A 39 -10.71 -5.16 1.67
C THR A 39 -11.38 -5.41 0.31
N ILE A 40 -12.71 -5.33 0.26
CA ILE A 40 -13.48 -5.37 -0.99
C ILE A 40 -13.39 -4.07 -1.81
N ARG A 41 -12.81 -3.01 -1.25
CA ARG A 41 -12.65 -1.71 -1.93
C ARG A 41 -11.54 -1.70 -2.97
N CYS A 42 -10.67 -2.70 -2.95
CA CYS A 42 -9.59 -2.85 -3.92
C CYS A 42 -9.95 -4.01 -4.85
N THR A 43 -10.24 -3.70 -6.11
CA THR A 43 -10.47 -4.74 -7.11
C THR A 43 -9.15 -5.41 -7.50
N GLU A 44 -9.22 -6.59 -8.10
CA GLU A 44 -8.03 -7.28 -8.60
C GLU A 44 -7.26 -6.45 -9.64
N SER A 45 -7.97 -5.76 -10.54
CA SER A 45 -7.34 -4.86 -11.51
C SER A 45 -6.59 -3.71 -10.84
N MET A 46 -7.15 -3.12 -9.78
CA MET A 46 -6.48 -2.08 -8.99
C MET A 46 -5.27 -2.63 -8.26
N PHE A 47 -5.39 -3.83 -7.68
CA PHE A 47 -4.28 -4.48 -6.98
C PHE A 47 -3.10 -4.76 -7.92
N GLN A 48 -3.37 -5.23 -9.14
CA GLN A 48 -2.34 -5.42 -10.17
C GLN A 48 -1.70 -4.10 -10.61
N ALA A 49 -2.51 -3.05 -10.80
CA ALA A 49 -2.00 -1.71 -11.11
C ALA A 49 -1.10 -1.17 -10.00
N LEU A 50 -1.43 -1.43 -8.73
CA LEU A 50 -0.59 -1.05 -7.58
C LEU A 50 0.73 -1.84 -7.54
N ALA A 51 0.67 -3.14 -7.77
CA ALA A 51 1.85 -4.00 -7.79
C ALA A 51 2.84 -3.58 -8.88
N GLN A 52 2.36 -3.33 -10.10
CA GLN A 52 3.21 -2.93 -11.23
C GLN A 52 3.60 -1.45 -11.19
N GLY A 53 2.63 -0.59 -10.87
CA GLY A 53 2.79 0.87 -10.93
C GLY A 53 3.55 1.47 -9.76
N PHE A 54 3.52 0.83 -8.59
CA PHE A 54 4.25 1.30 -7.42
C PHE A 54 5.33 0.32 -7.00
N MET A 55 4.97 -0.89 -6.58
CA MET A 55 5.93 -1.80 -5.95
C MET A 55 7.09 -2.18 -6.88
N ALA A 56 6.80 -2.62 -8.10
CA ALA A 56 7.84 -2.98 -9.07
C ALA A 56 8.75 -1.78 -9.42
N ARG A 57 8.19 -0.57 -9.50
CA ARG A 57 8.96 0.66 -9.75
C ARG A 57 9.84 1.04 -8.55
N THR A 58 9.34 0.88 -7.33
CA THR A 58 10.10 1.10 -6.10
C THR A 58 11.30 0.15 -6.03
N ILE A 59 11.08 -1.15 -6.22
CA ILE A 59 12.17 -2.15 -6.22
C ILE A 59 13.20 -1.86 -7.33
N ALA A 60 12.74 -1.53 -8.54
CA ALA A 60 13.65 -1.16 -9.63
C ALA A 60 14.44 0.13 -9.34
N GLY A 61 13.83 1.11 -8.66
CA GLY A 61 14.50 2.33 -8.22
C GLY A 61 15.60 2.06 -7.19
N LEU A 62 15.28 1.29 -6.15
CA LEU A 62 16.23 0.87 -5.12
C LEU A 62 17.44 0.15 -5.74
N GLY A 63 17.18 -0.78 -6.66
CA GLY A 63 18.25 -1.48 -7.38
C GLY A 63 19.13 -0.55 -8.24
N LYS A 64 18.56 0.49 -8.86
CA LYS A 64 19.33 1.47 -9.65
C LYS A 64 20.22 2.35 -8.77
N GLU A 65 19.80 2.63 -7.54
CA GLU A 65 20.57 3.42 -6.57
C GLU A 65 21.59 2.56 -5.79
N GLY A 66 21.62 1.24 -6.03
CA GLY A 66 22.49 0.33 -5.28
C GLY A 66 22.08 0.16 -3.82
N LEU A 67 20.79 0.39 -3.51
CA LEU A 67 20.23 0.26 -2.17
C LEU A 67 19.58 -1.11 -2.01
N ASP A 68 20.19 -1.96 -1.20
CA ASP A 68 19.58 -3.23 -0.79
C ASP A 68 18.54 -2.98 0.32
N PHE A 69 17.29 -3.30 0.05
CA PHE A 69 16.19 -3.18 1.02
C PHE A 69 15.43 -4.51 1.16
N PRO A 70 15.96 -5.48 1.93
CA PRO A 70 15.21 -6.65 2.32
C PRO A 70 14.27 -6.32 3.49
N GLY A 71 13.01 -6.70 3.39
CA GLY A 71 12.03 -6.47 4.45
C GLY A 71 10.65 -6.10 3.93
N PHE A 72 9.94 -5.28 4.69
CA PHE A 72 8.56 -4.90 4.38
C PHE A 72 8.50 -3.51 3.77
N ILE A 73 7.79 -3.40 2.64
CA ILE A 73 7.42 -2.10 2.06
C ILE A 73 5.91 -1.97 2.15
N ALA A 74 5.45 -1.00 2.94
CA ALA A 74 4.05 -0.59 2.98
C ALA A 74 3.85 0.61 2.04
N ILE A 75 2.70 0.62 1.36
CA ILE A 75 2.28 1.74 0.52
C ILE A 75 0.83 1.99 0.90
N ASP A 76 0.59 3.15 1.49
CA ASP A 76 -0.75 3.65 1.72
C ASP A 76 -1.20 4.38 0.45
N VAL A 77 -2.42 4.10 0.01
CA VAL A 77 -2.97 4.70 -1.21
C VAL A 77 -4.33 5.31 -0.96
N ILE A 78 -4.55 6.48 -1.54
CA ILE A 78 -5.87 7.09 -1.67
C ILE A 78 -6.42 6.69 -3.03
N LEU A 79 -7.63 6.15 -3.03
CA LEU A 79 -8.37 5.87 -4.25
C LEU A 79 -9.02 7.17 -4.74
N THR A 80 -8.48 7.73 -5.82
CA THR A 80 -9.00 8.96 -6.44
C THR A 80 -9.76 8.63 -7.73
N HIS A 81 -10.45 9.62 -8.30
CA HIS A 81 -11.13 9.46 -9.59
C HIS A 81 -10.16 9.10 -10.73
N ASP A 82 -8.92 9.61 -10.68
CA ASP A 82 -7.91 9.39 -11.73
C ASP A 82 -7.07 8.13 -11.48
N GLY A 83 -7.40 7.37 -10.43
CA GLY A 83 -6.74 6.14 -10.04
C GLY A 83 -6.11 6.20 -8.64
N PRO A 84 -5.40 5.12 -8.23
CA PRO A 84 -4.74 5.06 -6.94
C PRO A 84 -3.54 6.03 -6.88
N SER A 85 -3.49 6.86 -5.84
CA SER A 85 -2.37 7.75 -5.55
C SER A 85 -1.72 7.36 -4.22
N ALA A 86 -0.39 7.22 -4.19
CA ALA A 86 0.34 6.93 -2.96
C ALA A 86 0.45 8.19 -2.07
N ILE A 87 0.47 7.98 -0.76
CA ILE A 87 0.62 9.04 0.27
C ILE A 87 1.76 8.75 1.23
#